data_AF-A0A6P2D6P9-F1
#
_entry.id   AF-A0A6P2D6P9-F1
#
_cell.length_a   1.000
_cell.length_b   1.000
_cell.length_c   1.000
_cell.angle_alpha   90.00
_cell.angle_beta   90.00
_cell.angle_gamma   90.00
#
_symmetry.space_group_name_H-M   'P 1'
#
loop_
_entity.id
_entity.type
_entity.pdbx_description
1 polymer ?
#
loop_
_entity_poly.entity_id
_entity_poly.type
_entity_poly.pdbx_seq_one_letter_code
_entity_poly.pdbx_strand_id
1 'polypeptide(L)' 'MHPHPDDPRPSDPPFLFVILLAARKAGDRMLESLAREWLAELGIRIAFTTRKHLPAGSKGVAHVG' A
#
# COMPACT_ATOMS: atom_id res chain seq x y z
N MET A 1 -3.75 -30.36 -0.86
CA MET A 1 -4.38 -29.31 -1.68
C MET A 1 -3.26 -28.38 -2.12
N HIS A 2 -2.98 -28.27 -3.42
CA HIS A 2 -2.08 -27.23 -3.91
C HIS A 2 -2.90 -25.93 -4.05
N PRO A 3 -2.41 -24.78 -3.57
CA PRO A 3 -3.10 -23.51 -3.76
C PRO A 3 -3.23 -23.23 -5.26
N HIS A 4 -4.41 -22.80 -5.68
CA HIS A 4 -4.67 -22.40 -7.06
C HIS A 4 -3.82 -21.15 -7.36
N PRO A 5 -3.30 -20.97 -8.59
CA PRO A 5 -2.56 -19.76 -8.97
C PRO A 5 -3.37 -18.47 -8.81
N ASP A 6 -4.71 -18.57 -8.78
CA ASP A 6 -5.63 -17.44 -8.56
C ASP A 6 -6.04 -17.26 -7.10
N ASP A 7 -5.60 -18.16 -6.20
CA ASP A 7 -5.90 -18.00 -4.79
C ASP A 7 -5.12 -16.80 -4.25
N PRO A 8 -5.80 -15.87 -3.55
CA PRO A 8 -5.14 -14.70 -2.99
C PRO A 8 -4.11 -15.12 -1.95
N ARG A 9 -2.89 -14.61 -2.10
CA ARG A 9 -1.78 -14.87 -1.18
C ARG A 9 -1.59 -13.69 -0.25
N PRO A 10 -1.16 -13.91 1.01
CA PRO A 10 -0.82 -12.83 1.93
C PRO A 10 0.26 -11.87 1.40
N SER A 11 1.10 -12.33 0.47
CA SER A 11 2.13 -11.55 -0.19
C SER A 11 1.62 -10.67 -1.34
N ASP A 12 0.37 -10.82 -1.76
CA ASP A 12 -0.15 -10.03 -2.87
C ASP A 12 -0.33 -8.56 -2.44
N PRO A 13 -0.10 -7.59 -3.35
CA PRO A 13 -0.07 -6.17 -2.99
C PRO A 13 -1.26 -5.66 -2.17
N PRO A 14 -2.53 -6.06 -2.43
CA PRO A 14 -3.67 -5.62 -1.64
C PRO A 14 -3.53 -5.91 -0.14
N PHE A 15 -3.03 -7.10 0.23
CA PHE A 15 -2.83 -7.47 1.63
C PHE A 15 -1.67 -6.70 2.25
N LEU A 16 -0.57 -6.51 1.50
CA LEU A 16 0.57 -5.73 1.97
C LEU A 16 0.22 -4.26 2.23
N PHE A 17 -0.67 -3.65 1.43
CA PHE A 17 -1.18 -2.30 1.70
C PHE A 17 -1.97 -2.24 3.00
N VAL A 18 -2.83 -3.24 3.26
CA VAL A 18 -3.63 -3.30 4.48
C VAL A 18 -2.73 -3.48 5.71
N ILE A 19 -1.72 -4.36 5.63
CA ILE A 19 -0.72 -4.57 6.68
C ILE A 19 0.04 -3.26 6.95
N LEU A 20 0.53 -2.60 5.91
CA LEU A 20 1.26 -1.34 6.03
C LEU A 20 0.41 -0.25 6.72
N LEU A 21 -0.87 -0.13 6.33
CA LEU A 21 -1.79 0.83 6.93
C LEU A 21 -2.08 0.50 8.40
N ALA A 22 -2.32 -0.78 8.71
CA ALA A 22 -2.58 -1.24 10.07
C ALA A 22 -1.37 -1.02 10.99
N ALA A 23 -0.17 -1.40 10.55
CA ALA A 23 1.08 -1.21 11.28
C ALA A 23 1.31 0.27 11.62
N ARG A 24 1.14 1.15 10.63
CA ARG A 24 1.23 2.59 10.84
C ARG A 24 0.21 3.12 11.85
N LYS A 25 -1.05 2.65 11.77
CA LYS A 25 -2.12 3.06 12.70
C LYS A 25 -1.85 2.58 14.12
N ALA A 26 -1.26 1.39 14.28
CA ALA A 26 -0.86 0.83 15.56
C ALA A 26 0.43 1.46 16.12
N GLY A 27 1.20 2.17 15.28
CA GLY A 27 2.52 2.67 15.65
C GLY A 27 3.61 1.58 15.63
N ASP A 28 3.34 0.42 15.03
CA ASP A 28 4.29 -0.68 14.89
C ASP A 28 5.30 -0.35 13.78
N ARG A 29 6.48 0.12 14.19
CA ARG A 29 7.54 0.52 13.26
C ARG A 29 8.22 -0.65 12.58
N MET A 30 8.31 -1.80 13.24
CA MET A 30 8.95 -2.98 12.66
C MET A 30 8.09 -3.52 11.53
N LEU A 31 6.78 -3.71 11.80
CA LEU A 31 5.85 -4.21 10.79
C LEU A 31 5.64 -3.19 9.66
N GLU A 32 5.67 -1.88 9.96
CA GLU A 32 5.63 -0.84 8.93
C GLU A 32 6.84 -0.94 7.99
N SER A 33 8.06 -1.12 8.51
CA SER A 33 9.26 -1.27 7.68
C SER A 33 9.22 -2.54 6.83
N LEU A 34 8.82 -3.66 7.43
CA LEU A 34 8.75 -4.95 6.73
C LEU A 34 7.74 -4.92 5.57
N ALA A 35 6.55 -4.35 5.80
CA ALA A 35 5.55 -4.21 4.74
C ALA A 35 6.02 -3.29 3.61
N ARG A 36 6.85 -2.27 3.91
CA ARG A 36 7.47 -1.42 2.88
C ARG A 36 8.49 -2.17 2.04
N GLU A 37 9.32 -3.00 2.68
CA GLU A 37 10.32 -3.82 1.99
C GLU A 37 9.65 -4.81 1.04
N TRP A 38 8.64 -5.54 1.48
CA TRP A 38 7.88 -6.46 0.63
C TRP A 38 7.19 -5.75 -0.56
N LEU A 39 6.63 -4.56 -0.36
CA LEU A 39 6.07 -3.78 -1.47
C LEU A 39 7.18 -3.30 -2.44
N ALA A 40 8.35 -2.94 -1.91
CA ALA A 40 9.48 -2.50 -2.74
C ALA A 40 10.06 -3.64 -3.58
N GLU A 41 10.09 -4.87 -3.07
CA GLU A 41 10.43 -6.09 -3.82
C GLU A 41 9.50 -6.30 -5.03
N LEU A 42 8.24 -5.88 -4.90
CA LEU A 42 7.25 -5.88 -6.00
C LEU A 42 7.31 -4.61 -6.88
N GLY A 43 8.29 -3.73 -6.66
CA GLY A 43 8.46 -2.47 -7.41
C GLY A 43 7.54 -1.34 -6.96
N ILE A 44 6.85 -1.47 -5.83
CA ILE A 44 5.86 -0.51 -5.33
C ILE A 44 6.47 0.31 -4.19
N ARG A 45 6.49 1.65 -4.34
CA ARG A 45 6.96 2.58 -3.31
C ARG A 45 5.80 3.39 -2.73
N ILE A 46 5.64 3.36 -1.42
CA ILE A 46 4.54 4.05 -0.72
C ILE A 46 5.08 5.17 0.17
N ALA A 47 4.53 6.37 -0.01
CA ALA A 47 4.75 7.51 0.88
C ALA A 47 3.42 7.92 1.52
N PHE A 48 3.40 8.04 2.85
CA PHE A 48 2.24 8.63 3.54
C PHE A 48 2.42 10.14 3.57
N THR A 49 1.52 10.86 2.91
CA THR A 49 1.51 12.32 3.00
C THR A 49 1.11 12.73 4.42
N THR A 50 1.98 13.47 5.10
CA THR A 50 1.55 14.23 6.28
C THR A 50 0.58 15.29 5.78
N ARG A 51 -0.66 15.22 6.25
CA ARG A 51 -1.75 16.12 5.88
C ARG A 51 -1.43 17.53 6.42
N LYS A 52 -0.48 18.22 5.79
CA LYS A 52 -0.19 19.64 6.03
C LYS A 52 -0.09 20.49 4.77
N HIS A 53 0.01 19.91 3.58
CA HIS A 53 -0.23 20.65 2.34
C HIS A 53 -0.50 19.66 1.20
N LEU A 54 -1.77 19.40 0.89
CA LEU A 54 -2.10 19.23 -0.52
C LEU A 54 -2.08 20.65 -1.11
N PRO A 55 -1.23 20.97 -2.11
CA PRO A 55 -1.59 22.06 -3.00
C PRO A 55 -2.94 21.66 -3.61
N ALA A 56 -3.94 22.54 -3.48
CA ALA A 56 -5.20 22.41 -4.18
C ALA A 56 -4.92 22.43 -5.69
N GLY A 57 -4.65 21.27 -6.28
CA GLY A 57 -4.04 21.27 -7.62
C GLY A 57 -3.70 19.89 -8.16
N SER A 58 -4.54 18.89 -7.92
CA SER A 58 -4.54 17.69 -8.75
C SER A 58 -5.94 17.54 -9.29
N LYS A 59 -6.17 18.15 -10.46
CA LYS A 59 -7.33 17.94 -11.32
C LYS A 59 -7.64 16.45 -11.35
N GLY A 60 -8.77 16.07 -10.77
CA GLY A 60 -9.40 14.81 -11.09
C GLY A 60 -9.59 14.77 -12.61
N VAL A 61 -9.08 13.72 -13.24
CA VAL A 61 -9.35 13.45 -14.66
C VAL A 61 -10.85 13.21 -14.76
N ALA A 62 -11.58 14.21 -15.23
CA ALA A 62 -12.93 14.00 -15.74
C ALA A 62 -12.77 13.19 -17.03
N HIS A 63 -13.06 11.88 -16.96
CA HIS A 63 -13.30 11.11 -18.16
C HIS A 63 -14.61 11.63 -18.76
N VAL A 64 -14.48 12.41 -19.83
CA VAL A 64 -15.52 12.62 -20.83
C VAL A 64 -15.25 11.59 -21.93
N GLY A 65 -16.28 10.81 -22.26
CA GLY A 65 -16.27 9.80 -23.32
C GLY A 65 -17.38 8.80 -23.12
#